data_AF-A0A7C5IMP1-F1
#
_entry.id   AF-A0A7C5IMP1-F1
#
_cell.length_a   1.000
_cell.length_b   1.000
_cell.length_c   1.000
_cell.angle_alpha   90.00
_cell.angle_beta   90.00
_cell.angle_gamma   90.00
#
_symmetry.space_group_name_H-M   'P 1'
#
loop_
_entity.id
_entity.type
_entity.pdbx_description
1 polymer ?
#
loop_
_entity_poly.entity_id
_entity_poly.type
_entity_poly.pdbx_seq_one_letter_code
_entity_poly.pdbx_strand_id
1 'polypeptide(L)' 'MSSNQIEELKKRVFGKQKKVDNEEVLIMLHHSFMRAYGWIPLEEFRNLPIATFLDLIECMQKEEEEVNKKWKNK' A
#
# COMPACT_ATOMS: atom_id res chain seq x y z
N MET A 1 -28.48 12.29 -25.06
CA MET A 1 -28.02 11.09 -24.31
C MET A 1 -28.91 10.94 -23.10
N SER A 2 -29.50 9.77 -22.87
CA SER A 2 -30.46 9.57 -21.78
C SER A 2 -29.71 9.59 -20.44
N SER A 3 -30.23 10.30 -19.44
CA SER A 3 -29.62 10.44 -18.10
C SER A 3 -29.26 9.10 -17.46
N ASN A 4 -30.03 8.05 -17.77
CA ASN A 4 -29.78 6.67 -17.33
C ASN A 4 -28.47 6.07 -17.88
N GLN A 5 -28.04 6.45 -19.10
CA GLN A 5 -26.77 5.95 -19.67
C GLN A 5 -25.56 6.57 -18.97
N ILE A 6 -25.68 7.81 -18.50
CA ILE A 6 -24.62 8.51 -17.77
C ILE A 6 -24.46 7.92 -16.36
N GLU A 7 -25.56 7.53 -15.71
CA GLU A 7 -25.51 6.86 -14.39
C GLU A 7 -24.89 5.44 -14.47
N GLU A 8 -25.24 4.66 -15.49
CA GLU A 8 -24.65 3.33 -15.73
C GLU A 8 -23.14 3.40 -16.02
N LEU A 9 -22.71 4.40 -16.81
CA LEU A 9 -21.30 4.68 -17.06
C LEU A 9 -20.56 5.09 -15.78
N LYS A 10 -21.15 5.96 -14.95
CA LYS A 10 -20.57 6.33 -13.66
C LYS A 10 -20.46 5.14 -12.72
N LYS A 11 -21.47 4.27 -12.63
CA LYS A 11 -21.37 3.03 -11.84
C LYS A 11 -20.31 2.07 -12.35
N ARG A 12 -20.06 1.97 -13.66
CA ARG A 12 -18.96 1.12 -14.16
C ARG A 12 -17.57 1.69 -13.88
N VAL A 13 -17.41 3.01 -13.96
CA VAL A 13 -16.11 3.68 -13.73
C VAL A 13 -15.82 3.85 -12.24
N PHE A 14 -16.84 4.09 -11.40
CA PHE A 14 -16.69 4.38 -9.97
C PHE A 14 -17.22 3.27 -9.02
N GLY A 15 -17.89 2.23 -9.52
CA GLY A 15 -18.68 1.28 -8.71
C GLY A 15 -17.91 0.23 -7.91
N LYS A 16 -16.58 0.32 -7.84
CA LYS A 16 -15.77 -0.51 -6.93
C LYS A 16 -14.61 0.28 -6.35
N GLN A 17 -14.86 1.45 -5.77
CA GLN A 17 -13.97 1.92 -4.70
C GLN A 17 -14.16 0.96 -3.52
N LYS A 18 -13.38 -0.14 -3.49
CA LYS A 18 -13.25 -0.99 -2.31
C LYS A 18 -12.90 -0.02 -1.18
N LYS A 19 -13.80 0.13 -0.19
CA LYS A 19 -13.51 0.93 0.99
C LYS A 19 -12.28 0.28 1.61
N VAL A 20 -11.14 0.94 1.44
CA VAL A 20 -9.89 0.50 2.02
C VAL A 20 -10.09 0.67 3.51
N ASP A 21 -10.24 -0.45 4.21
CA ASP A 21 -10.38 -0.43 5.65
C ASP A 21 -9.04 -0.02 6.25
N ASN A 22 -9.04 0.93 7.18
CA ASN A 22 -7.82 1.40 7.83
C ASN A 22 -7.08 0.24 8.53
N GLU A 23 -7.82 -0.77 8.99
CA GLU A 23 -7.26 -1.97 9.59
C GLU A 23 -6.55 -2.86 8.56
N GLU A 24 -7.13 -3.02 7.35
CA GLU A 24 -6.51 -3.75 6.24
C GLU A 24 -5.17 -3.11 5.85
N VAL A 25 -5.10 -1.77 5.80
CA VAL A 25 -3.88 -1.02 5.51
C VAL A 25 -2.83 -1.22 6.58
N LEU A 26 -3.21 -1.13 7.85
CA LEU A 26 -2.27 -1.30 8.96
C LEU A 26 -1.67 -2.71 8.99
N ILE A 27 -2.50 -3.74 8.74
CA ILE A 27 -2.04 -5.13 8.62
C ILE A 27 -1.08 -5.29 7.43
N MET A 28 -1.42 -4.74 6.27
CA MET A 28 -0.56 -4.81 5.08
C MET A 28 0.80 -4.14 5.30
N LEU A 29 0.80 -2.99 5.99
CA LEU A 29 2.02 -2.27 6.33
C LEU A 29 2.86 -3.06 7.33
N HIS A 30 2.26 -3.52 8.44
CA HIS A 30 2.95 -4.34 9.43
C HIS A 30 3.57 -5.60 8.80
N HIS A 31 2.81 -6.28 7.93
CA HIS A 31 3.31 -7.43 7.18
C HIS A 31 4.50 -7.06 6.26
N SER A 32 4.42 -5.93 5.56
CA SER A 32 5.52 -5.47 4.68
C SER A 32 6.80 -5.20 5.48
N PHE A 33 6.67 -4.53 6.62
CA PHE A 33 7.80 -4.28 7.52
C PHE A 33 8.37 -5.58 8.08
N MET A 34 7.51 -6.54 8.44
CA MET A 34 7.98 -7.84 8.91
C MET A 34 8.76 -8.61 7.85
N ARG A 35 8.38 -8.47 6.58
CA ARG A 35 9.08 -9.10 5.46
C ARG A 35 10.48 -8.50 5.25
N ALA A 36 10.62 -7.19 5.46
CA ALA A 36 11.88 -6.49 5.23
C ALA A 36 12.86 -6.61 6.42
N TYR A 37 12.35 -6.48 7.65
CA TYR A 37 13.19 -6.34 8.85
C TYR A 37 13.06 -7.51 9.84
N GLY A 38 12.18 -8.48 9.57
CA GLY A 38 11.91 -9.61 10.46
C GLY A 38 10.73 -9.35 11.40
N TRP A 39 10.47 -10.26 12.33
CA TRP A 39 9.32 -10.16 13.24
C TRP A 39 9.38 -8.89 14.10
N ILE A 40 8.34 -8.06 14.02
CA ILE A 40 8.19 -6.83 14.82
C ILE A 40 6.92 -6.95 15.67
N PRO A 41 7.01 -6.84 17.01
CA PRO A 41 5.82 -6.82 17.86
C PRO A 41 4.86 -5.68 17.49
N LEU A 42 3.55 -5.93 17.60
CA LEU A 42 2.53 -4.95 17.23
C LEU A 42 2.64 -3.66 18.07
N GLU A 43 3.03 -3.78 19.34
CA GLU A 43 3.20 -2.62 20.23
C GLU A 43 4.38 -1.75 19.79
N GLU A 44 5.51 -2.35 19.44
CA GLU A 44 6.66 -1.63 18.90
C GLU A 44 6.31 -0.95 17.57
N PHE A 45 5.60 -1.67 16.69
CA PHE A 45 5.15 -1.12 15.42
C PHE A 45 4.23 0.09 15.60
N ARG A 46 3.30 0.05 16.57
CA ARG A 46 2.40 1.18 16.89
C ARG A 46 3.12 2.36 17.53
N ASN A 47 4.23 2.11 18.23
CA ASN A 47 5.02 3.14 18.89
C ASN A 47 6.09 3.77 18.00
N LEU A 48 6.23 3.31 16.75
CA LEU A 48 7.17 3.89 15.81
C LEU A 48 6.82 5.35 15.51
N PRO A 49 7.80 6.28 15.57
CA PRO A 49 7.59 7.64 15.12
C PRO A 49 7.17 7.67 13.65
N ILE A 50 6.18 8.50 13.32
CA ILE A 50 5.65 8.63 11.95
C ILE A 50 6.77 8.99 10.96
N ALA A 51 7.74 9.83 11.37
CA ALA A 51 8.90 10.16 10.55
C ALA A 51 9.72 8.91 10.19
N THR A 52 10.07 8.09 11.19
CA THR A 52 10.79 6.83 10.98
C THR A 52 10.00 5.87 10.09
N PHE A 53 8.68 5.83 10.26
CA PHE A 53 7.82 5.00 9.42
C PHE A 53 7.87 5.39 7.95
N LEU A 54 7.83 6.70 7.65
CA LEU A 54 7.93 7.21 6.28
C LEU A 54 9.31 6.95 5.66
N ASP A 55 10.38 7.17 6.42
CA ASP A 55 11.75 6.91 5.97
C ASP A 55 11.95 5.42 5.63
N LEU A 56 11.42 4.52 6.45
CA LEU A 56 11.51 3.07 6.21
C LEU A 56 10.73 2.64 4.97
N ILE A 57 9.53 3.21 4.74
CA ILE A 57 8.79 2.97 3.49
C ILE A 57 9.59 3.43 2.28
N GLU A 58 10.21 4.61 2.34
CA GLU A 58 11.02 5.12 1.23
C GLU A 58 12.22 4.22 0.93
N CYS A 59 12.91 3.74 1.97
CA CYS A 59 14.00 2.77 1.82
C CYS A 59 13.52 1.47 1.15
N MET A 60 12.39 0.91 1.59
CA MET A 60 11.82 -0.30 1.01
C MET A 60 11.44 -0.12 -0.48
N GLN A 61 10.85 1.03 -0.84
CA GLN A 61 10.52 1.35 -2.22
C GLN A 61 11.76 1.46 -3.10
N LYS A 62 12.81 2.14 -2.62
CA LYS A 62 14.09 2.25 -3.33
C LYS A 62 14.73 0.88 -3.57
N GLU A 63 14.73 0.00 -2.58
CA GLU A 63 15.26 -1.36 -2.74
C GLU A 63 14.47 -2.17 -3.77
N GLU A 64 13.14 -2.09 -3.73
CA GLU A 64 12.28 -2.78 -4.69
C GLU A 64 12.51 -2.26 -6.12
N GLU A 65 12.66 -0.95 -6.30
CA GLU A 65 12.99 -0.35 -7.60
C GLU A 65 14.35 -0.82 -8.12
N GLU A 66 15.38 -0.85 -7.28
CA GLU A 66 16.72 -1.30 -7.67
C GLU A 66 16.76 -2.79 -8.03
N VAL A 67 16.02 -3.62 -7.28
CA VAL A 67 15.81 -5.03 -7.64
C VAL A 67 15.11 -5.11 -8.99
N ASN A 68 13.97 -4.45 -9.17
CA ASN A 68 13.20 -4.51 -10.41
C ASN A 68 14.01 -4.03 -11.63
N LYS A 69 14.85 -2.99 -11.49
CA LYS A 69 15.79 -2.54 -12.53
C LYS A 69 16.80 -3.64 -12.89
N LYS A 70 17.37 -4.33 -11.91
CA LYS A 70 18.30 -5.46 -12.15
C LYS A 70 17.63 -6.63 -12.86
N TRP A 71 16.37 -6.91 -12.57
CA TRP A 71 15.62 -7.99 -13.22
C TRP A 71 15.13 -7.64 -14.63
N LYS A 72 14.80 -6.37 -14.92
CA LYS A 72 14.40 -5.92 -16.27
C LYS A 72 15.56 -5.83 -17.27
N ASN A 73 16.79 -5.70 -16.78
CA ASN A 73 17.99 -5.60 -17.61
C ASN A 73 18.70 -6.96 -17.84
N LYS A 74 18.06 -8.06 -17.47
CA LYS A 74 18.57 -9.43 -17.63
C LYS A 74 17.68 -10.23 -18.56
#